data_AF-A0A1J7JG83-F1
#
_entry.id   AF-A0A1J7JG83-F1
#
_cell.length_a   1.000
_cell.length_b   1.000
_cell.length_c   1.000
_cell.angle_alpha   90.00
_cell.angle_beta   90.00
_cell.angle_gamma   90.00
#
_symmetry.space_group_name_H-M   'P 1'
#
loop_
_entity.id
_entity.type
_entity.pdbx_description
1 polymer ?
#
loop_
_entity_poly.entity_id
_entity_poly.type
_entity_poly.pdbx_seq_one_letter_code
_entity_poly.pdbx_strand_id
1 'polypeptide(L)'
;MPTLVRQLQDKKTVIFHCALSQQRGPGAALKYIRERERMFPPREKKAETEKTVEEGGGEDKGAEQGVEQKVYVLDRGFVGWQEVYAEDERLTEGYRKELWEDGYWG
;
A
#
# COMPACT_ATOMS: atom_id res chain seq x y z
N MET A 1 -6.64 -1.89 -13.32
CA MET A 1 -6.44 -1.02 -12.13
C MET A 1 -7.72 -0.63 -11.40
N PRO A 2 -8.86 -0.30 -12.04
CA PRO A 2 -10.06 0.14 -11.33
C PRO A 2 -10.53 -0.81 -10.21
N THR A 3 -10.44 -2.13 -10.44
CA THR A 3 -10.80 -3.16 -9.46
C THR A 3 -9.96 -3.07 -8.20
N LEU A 4 -8.64 -2.89 -8.35
CA LEU A 4 -7.71 -2.79 -7.22
C LEU A 4 -7.97 -1.53 -6.39
N VAL A 5 -8.24 -0.40 -7.06
CA VAL A 5 -8.56 0.86 -6.39
C VAL A 5 -9.84 0.73 -5.55
N ARG A 6 -10.88 0.06 -6.06
CA ARG A 6 -12.11 -0.21 -5.28
C ARG A 6 -11.85 -1.16 -4.12
N GLN A 7 -11.09 -2.23 -4.33
CA GLN A 7 -10.78 -3.20 -3.28
C GLN A 7 -10.02 -2.59 -2.10
N LEU A 8 -9.17 -1.61 -2.39
CA LEU A 8 -8.31 -0.97 -1.38
C LEU A 8 -8.88 0.35 -0.86
N GLN A 9 -10.03 0.83 -1.34
CA GLN A 9 -10.54 2.18 -1.08
C GLN A 9 -10.69 2.51 0.42
N ASP A 10 -10.97 1.51 1.26
CA ASP A 10 -11.19 1.68 2.70
C ASP A 10 -9.91 1.49 3.54
N LYS A 11 -8.78 1.20 2.89
CA LYS A 11 -7.49 0.97 3.57
C LYS A 11 -6.73 2.28 3.72
N LYS A 12 -6.39 2.67 4.95
CA LYS A 12 -5.61 3.89 5.22
C LYS A 12 -4.19 3.87 4.63
N THR A 13 -3.62 2.69 4.42
CA THR A 13 -2.24 2.53 3.95
C THR A 13 -2.15 1.41 2.93
N VAL A 14 -1.43 1.69 1.83
CA VAL A 14 -1.14 0.72 0.77
C VAL A 14 0.37 0.69 0.56
N ILE A 15 0.97 -0.49 0.66
CA ILE A 15 2.41 -0.69 0.47
C ILE A 15 2.61 -1.53 -0.78
N PHE A 16 3.38 -1.00 -1.73
CA PHE A 16 3.80 -1.73 -2.93
C PHE A 16 5.21 -2.27 -2.75
N HIS A 17 5.49 -3.43 -3.33
CA HIS A 17 6.85 -3.95 -3.43
C HIS A 17 7.03 -4.76 -4.71
N CYS A 18 8.27 -5.08 -5.06
CA CYS A 18 8.56 -6.21 -5.95
C CYS A 18 9.71 -7.05 -5.37
N ALA A 19 10.58 -7.62 -6.19
CA ALA A 19 11.77 -8.32 -5.70
C ALA A 19 12.75 -7.32 -5.04
N LEU A 20 13.21 -6.32 -5.80
CA LEU A 20 14.14 -5.27 -5.31
C LEU A 20 13.47 -3.91 -5.09
N SER A 21 12.22 -3.74 -5.51
CA SER A 21 11.50 -2.46 -5.51
C SER A 21 12.14 -1.31 -6.31
N GLN A 22 13.01 -1.58 -7.29
CA GLN A 22 13.68 -0.54 -8.07
C GLN A 22 12.87 0.00 -9.27
N GLN A 23 12.02 -0.84 -9.88
CA GLN A 23 11.26 -0.47 -11.09
C GLN A 23 9.77 -0.83 -10.98
N ARG A 24 9.46 -2.12 -10.81
CA ARG A 24 8.06 -2.61 -10.84
C ARG A 24 7.23 -2.12 -9.65
N GLY A 25 7.79 -2.13 -8.44
CA GLY A 25 7.11 -1.62 -7.23
C GLY A 25 6.73 -0.14 -7.35
N PRO A 26 7.70 0.77 -7.58
CA PRO A 26 7.42 2.19 -7.80
C PRO A 26 6.48 2.45 -8.98
N GLY A 27 6.68 1.74 -10.10
CA GLY A 27 5.81 1.87 -11.27
C GLY A 27 4.36 1.46 -10.99
N ALA A 28 4.14 0.40 -10.21
CA ALA A 28 2.80 -0.01 -9.80
C ALA A 28 2.14 1.00 -8.85
N ALA A 29 2.91 1.52 -7.87
CA ALA A 29 2.44 2.55 -6.94
C ALA A 29 1.98 3.82 -7.68
N LEU A 30 2.78 4.32 -8.63
CA LEU A 30 2.42 5.48 -9.44
C LEU A 30 1.16 5.25 -10.28
N LYS A 31 1.02 4.08 -10.90
CA LYS A 31 -0.19 3.71 -11.64
C LYS A 31 -1.42 3.67 -10.73
N TYR A 32 -1.27 3.14 -9.51
CA TYR A 32 -2.34 3.11 -8.52
C TYR A 32 -2.76 4.52 -8.10
N ILE A 33 -1.81 5.39 -7.77
CA ILE A 33 -2.07 6.79 -7.36
C ILE A 33 -2.85 7.53 -8.45
N ARG A 34 -2.37 7.49 -9.69
CA ARG A 34 -3.03 8.16 -10.83
C ARG A 34 -4.46 7.65 -11.05
N GLU A 35 -4.65 6.33 -10.97
CA GLU A 35 -5.98 5.75 -11.14
C GLU A 35 -6.91 6.11 -9.98
N ARG A 36 -6.40 6.15 -8.75
CA ARG A 36 -7.15 6.59 -7.58
C ARG A 36 -7.58 8.05 -7.70
N GLU A 37 -6.69 8.94 -8.12
CA GLU A 37 -7.01 10.36 -8.37
C GLU A 37 -8.07 10.53 -9.48
N ARG A 38 -8.00 9.68 -10.52
CA ARG A 38 -9.00 9.67 -11.59
C ARG A 38 -10.39 9.24 -11.11
N MET A 39 -10.46 8.32 -10.15
CA MET A 39 -11.72 7.76 -9.64
C MET A 39 -12.27 8.54 -8.44
N PHE A 40 -11.40 9.06 -7.59
CA PHE A 40 -11.70 9.77 -6.35
C PHE A 40 -10.86 11.05 -6.32
N PRO A 41 -11.21 12.07 -7.14
CA PRO A 41 -10.48 13.32 -7.19
C PRO A 41 -10.46 13.98 -5.81
N PRO A 42 -9.34 14.61 -5.40
CA PRO A 42 -9.29 15.35 -4.15
C PRO A 42 -10.40 16.41 -4.16
N ARG A 43 -11.23 16.46 -3.10
CA ARG A 43 -12.08 17.63 -2.88
C ARG A 43 -11.14 18.82 -2.72
N GLU A 44 -11.39 19.90 -3.46
CA GLU A 44 -10.69 21.16 -3.24
C GLU A 44 -10.73 21.47 -1.74
N LYS A 45 -9.55 21.55 -1.12
CA LYS A 45 -9.45 21.92 0.28
C LYS A 45 -9.91 23.37 0.37
N LYS A 46 -11.20 23.60 0.69
CA LYS A 46 -11.59 24.86 1.32
C LYS A 46 -10.73 24.96 2.57
N ALA A 47 -9.80 25.90 2.56
CA ALA A 47 -8.91 26.16 3.67
C ALA A 47 -9.77 26.48 4.89
N GLU A 48 -9.78 25.63 5.89
CA GLU A 48 -10.13 26.00 7.27
C GLU A 48 -9.69 24.89 8.23
N THR A 49 -8.61 25.23 8.94
CA THR A 49 -8.46 25.18 10.40
C THR A 49 -8.63 23.86 11.12
N GLU A 50 -7.53 23.44 11.74
CA GLU A 50 -7.41 22.46 12.82
C GLU A 50 -8.65 22.40 13.73
N LYS A 51 -9.18 21.19 13.95
CA LYS A 51 -9.80 20.80 15.21
C LYS A 51 -9.70 19.29 15.43
N THR A 52 -9.27 18.97 16.64
CA THR A 52 -9.07 17.67 17.28
C THR A 52 -10.35 16.88 17.54
N VAL A 53 -10.23 15.55 17.33
CA VAL A 53 -10.78 14.36 18.04
C VAL A 53 -12.29 14.28 18.34
N GLU A 54 -12.97 13.22 17.87
CA GLU A 54 -13.58 12.15 18.71
C GLU A 54 -14.37 11.11 17.89
N GLU A 55 -14.39 9.89 18.42
CA GLU A 55 -15.12 8.71 17.97
C GLU A 55 -16.65 8.92 18.00
N GLY A 56 -17.37 8.30 17.06
CA GLY A 56 -18.83 8.24 17.11
C GLY A 56 -19.43 7.68 15.83
N GLY A 57 -19.92 6.44 15.92
CA GLY A 57 -20.58 5.75 14.82
C GLY A 57 -21.80 6.49 14.28
N GLY A 58 -21.91 6.50 12.96
CA GLY A 58 -23.10 6.88 12.22
C GLY A 58 -23.08 6.15 10.89
N GLU A 59 -24.11 5.34 10.63
CA GLU A 59 -24.37 4.73 9.33
C GLU A 59 -24.64 5.85 8.31
N ASP A 60 -23.63 6.22 7.54
CA ASP A 60 -23.78 7.16 6.45
C ASP A 60 -23.75 6.39 5.12
N LYS A 61 -24.89 6.36 4.44
CA LYS A 61 -25.05 5.83 3.08
C LYS A 61 -24.44 6.82 2.08
N GLY A 62 -23.12 6.99 2.17
CA GLY A 62 -22.30 7.87 1.34
C GLY A 62 -20.96 7.22 0.92
N ALA A 63 -20.90 5.89 0.90
CA ALA A 63 -19.69 5.12 0.59
C ALA A 63 -19.43 5.05 -0.93
N GLU A 64 -19.11 6.19 -1.55
CA GLU A 64 -18.53 6.20 -2.91
C GLU A 64 -17.17 6.89 -2.99
N GLN A 65 -16.64 7.44 -1.89
CA GLN A 65 -15.30 8.03 -1.87
C GLN A 65 -14.49 7.43 -0.72
N GLY A 66 -13.53 6.56 -1.05
CA GLY A 66 -12.67 5.89 -0.06
C GLY A 66 -11.86 6.86 0.80
N VAL A 67 -11.29 6.35 1.90
CA VAL A 67 -10.49 7.14 2.85
C VAL A 67 -9.25 7.77 2.19
N GLU A 68 -8.71 8.82 2.79
CA GLU A 68 -7.38 9.32 2.40
C GLU A 68 -6.32 8.22 2.68
N GLN A 69 -5.59 7.81 1.63
CA GLN A 69 -4.62 6.72 1.70
C GLN A 69 -3.19 7.23 1.63
N LYS A 70 -2.33 6.70 2.51
CA LYS A 70 -0.88 6.82 2.40
C LYS A 70 -0.34 5.68 1.54
N VAL A 71 0.42 6.01 0.49
CA VAL A 71 1.01 5.02 -0.42
C VAL A 71 2.52 4.97 -0.21
N TYR A 72 3.05 3.79 0.06
CA TYR A 72 4.48 3.55 0.27
C TYR A 72 5.02 2.51 -0.70
N VAL A 73 6.33 2.52 -0.88
CA VAL A 73 7.08 1.42 -1.52
C VAL A 73 8.01 0.83 -0.48
N LEU A 74 7.96 -0.49 -0.29
CA LEU A 74 8.88 -1.19 0.60
C LEU A 74 10.28 -1.18 -0.01
N ASP A 75 11.21 -0.53 0.69
CA ASP A 75 12.61 -0.43 0.25
C ASP A 75 13.28 -1.81 0.18
N ARG A 76 14.17 -1.98 -0.80
CA ARG A 76 14.83 -3.24 -1.18
C ARG A 76 13.89 -4.42 -1.53
N GLY A 77 12.58 -4.22 -1.51
CA GLY A 77 11.56 -5.21 -1.86
C GLY A 77 11.63 -6.49 -1.01
N PHE A 78 11.16 -7.60 -1.58
CA PHE A 78 11.17 -8.88 -0.88
C PHE A 78 12.59 -9.41 -0.63
N VAL A 79 13.56 -9.09 -1.50
CA VAL A 79 14.97 -9.43 -1.28
C VAL A 79 15.47 -8.85 0.04
N GLY A 80 15.15 -7.58 0.29
CA GLY A 80 15.54 -6.95 1.55
C GLY A 80 14.71 -7.39 2.76
N TRP A 81 13.44 -7.76 2.54
CA TRP A 81 12.56 -8.28 3.59
C TRP A 81 13.06 -9.64 4.10
N GLN A 82 13.33 -10.57 3.19
CA GLN A 82 13.68 -11.94 3.53
C GLN A 82 15.02 -12.01 4.29
N GLU A 83 15.97 -11.11 4.02
CA GLU A 83 17.23 -11.03 4.79
C GLU A 83 17.01 -10.82 6.30
N VAL A 84 15.88 -10.24 6.71
CA VAL A 84 15.61 -9.88 8.11
C VAL A 84 14.45 -10.71 8.70
N TYR A 85 13.42 -10.98 7.90
CA TYR A 85 12.15 -11.54 8.39
C TYR A 85 11.76 -12.86 7.72
N ALA A 86 12.64 -13.50 6.93
CA ALA A 86 12.32 -14.74 6.22
C ALA A 86 11.82 -15.88 7.13
N GLU A 87 12.49 -16.07 8.26
CA GLU A 87 12.22 -17.18 9.18
C GLU A 87 11.09 -16.86 10.20
N ASP A 88 10.54 -15.63 10.20
CA ASP A 88 9.40 -15.28 11.05
C ASP A 88 8.07 -15.59 10.34
N GLU A 89 7.47 -16.73 10.66
CA GLU A 89 6.21 -17.21 10.08
C GLU A 89 5.00 -16.29 10.36
N ARG A 90 5.09 -15.38 11.34
CA ARG A 90 4.02 -14.39 11.59
C ARG A 90 4.03 -13.28 10.54
N LEU A 91 5.15 -13.12 9.85
CA LEU A 91 5.43 -12.02 8.92
C LEU A 91 5.65 -12.53 7.49
N THR A 92 6.16 -13.76 7.32
CA THR A 92 6.51 -14.35 6.04
C THR A 92 5.87 -15.72 5.90
N GLU A 93 5.02 -15.88 4.88
CA GLU A 93 4.37 -17.16 4.56
C GLU A 93 5.02 -17.80 3.32
N GLY A 94 5.13 -19.13 3.31
CA GLY A 94 5.58 -19.88 2.14
C GLY A 94 7.04 -19.67 1.75
N TYR A 95 7.90 -19.23 2.69
CA TYR A 95 9.32 -19.04 2.44
C TYR A 95 10.01 -20.37 2.12
N ARG A 96 10.86 -20.38 1.08
CA ARG A 96 11.65 -21.55 0.69
C ARG A 96 13.13 -21.22 0.76
N LYS A 97 13.76 -21.57 1.88
CA LYS A 97 15.17 -21.27 2.20
C LYS A 97 16.13 -21.67 1.07
N GLU A 98 15.93 -22.84 0.48
CA GLU A 98 16.73 -23.38 -0.63
C GLU A 98 16.84 -22.45 -1.84
N LEU A 99 15.82 -21.61 -2.11
CA LEU A 99 15.88 -20.65 -3.23
C LEU A 99 16.78 -19.44 -2.95
N TRP A 100 17.24 -19.28 -1.71
CA TRP A 100 17.93 -18.09 -1.23
C TRP A 100 19.30 -18.41 -0.62
N GLU A 101 19.75 -19.67 -0.64
CA GLU A 101 21.02 -20.10 -0.03
C GLU A 101 22.25 -19.40 -0.64
N ASP A 102 22.28 -19.24 -1.96
CA ASP A 102 23.35 -18.54 -2.68
C ASP A 102 23.12 -17.02 -2.78
N GLY A 103 22.10 -16.52 -2.09
CA GLY A 103 21.64 -15.14 -2.17
C GLY A 103 20.87 -14.83 -3.46
N TYR A 104 20.37 -13.60 -3.57
CA TYR A 104 19.50 -13.21 -4.69
C TYR A 104 20.20 -13.16 -6.06
N TRP A 105 21.53 -13.11 -6.08
CA TRP A 105 22.35 -13.05 -7.30
C TRP A 105 23.11 -14.35 -7.58
N GLY A 106 22.89 -15.38 -6.75
CA GLY A 106 23.53 -16.69 -6.81
C GLY A 106 23.15 -17.51 -8.03
#